data_AF-A0A7W1Z472-F1
#
_entry.id   AF-A0A7W1Z472-F1
#
_cell.length_a   1.000
_cell.length_b   1.000
_cell.length_c   1.000
_cell.angle_alpha   90.00
_cell.angle_beta   90.00
_cell.angle_gamma   90.00
#
_symmetry.space_group_name_H-M   'P 1'
#
loop_
_entity.id
_entity.type
_entity.pdbx_description
1 polymer ?
#
loop_
_entity_poly.entity_id
_entity_poly.type
_entity_poly.pdbx_seq_one_letter_code
_entity_poly.pdbx_strand_id
1 'polypeptide(L)'
;MGILAGDVYDKLLLLQALRKEFPGVIFFTTDLDTRLLHPAQYQWTRNLLIASHFGLRLQAKVQGSIPPFRDAYQTSLFLSTLLAIDSVTVCRTASSFFSHEPCDQLPDTHSYERAPRVFEVGLTGAYDLSADPNTIHAARPDFEHGKPASLIGLRTFLLLGCIVLGSWVIYAAMSRRAVFLAKTTCKSHMFWIFLVAVVGIYSSLFVSITNQLEQGEPFVWLEGISVWPTELLRLAAFFLSLLFLCRGYRTLQAKFRQMEAEFQLRPGQCSGWFQWKKWMEFGPDTLGSRVSPKNTVRECWEVYTALMSLKCAGSRVVVQTAVYLFLFAFPIFFLIGFPTTPCRGETCFMWDKGILLLSVVTMWLLVFFVVYATRLCARMVDWVLQNGVEWPSRDTVREPWFHSSLNISLTNIQQSLRFCGQLTEVVGTLIYYPFIIVLVMIVSRSSFFDDWDLPISLLLVIGSNIGLAIFSALHFRQTAENARGRVLNELSFMLSTSSGSTRKAQVQKVISEVQNFRKGAFSPFAEQPILKAFAIPSGGYFLMIFIEYLGR
;
A
#
# COMPACT_ATOMS: atom_id res chain seq x y z
N MET A 1 1.87 -16.89 -27.32
CA MET A 1 2.63 -17.91 -28.07
C MET A 1 1.90 -19.24 -27.94
N GLY A 2 1.57 -19.87 -29.08
CA GLY A 2 0.85 -21.14 -29.09
C GLY A 2 1.80 -22.33 -29.05
N ILE A 3 1.57 -23.27 -28.14
CA ILE A 3 2.31 -24.54 -28.06
C ILE A 3 1.35 -25.65 -28.48
N LEU A 4 1.56 -26.16 -29.68
CA LEU A 4 0.75 -27.21 -30.28
C LEU A 4 1.62 -28.46 -30.43
N ALA A 5 1.39 -29.45 -29.58
CA ALA A 5 2.03 -30.76 -29.63
C ALA A 5 0.98 -31.85 -29.37
N GLY A 6 1.21 -33.05 -29.90
CA GLY A 6 0.28 -34.17 -29.73
C GLY A 6 0.28 -34.75 -28.31
N ASP A 7 1.45 -34.84 -27.67
CA ASP A 7 1.58 -35.32 -26.29
C ASP A 7 1.74 -34.16 -25.30
N VAL A 8 1.20 -34.35 -24.10
CA VAL A 8 1.29 -33.42 -22.97
C VAL A 8 2.72 -33.30 -22.45
N TYR A 9 3.52 -34.36 -22.51
CA TYR A 9 4.92 -34.30 -22.07
C TYR A 9 5.74 -33.34 -22.95
N ASP A 10 5.52 -33.36 -24.26
CA ASP A 10 6.15 -32.42 -25.19
C ASP A 10 5.73 -30.97 -24.89
N LYS A 11 4.44 -30.75 -24.61
CA LYS A 11 3.93 -29.42 -24.19
C LYS A 11 4.63 -28.92 -22.94
N LEU A 12 4.78 -29.79 -21.92
CA LEU A 12 5.44 -29.44 -20.65
C LEU A 12 6.92 -29.11 -20.85
N LEU A 13 7.65 -29.90 -21.65
CA LEU A 13 9.05 -29.63 -21.97
C LEU A 13 9.23 -28.30 -22.72
N LEU A 14 8.38 -28.03 -23.70
CA LEU A 14 8.39 -26.76 -24.43
C LEU A 14 8.06 -25.58 -23.52
N LEU A 15 7.05 -25.71 -22.66
CA LEU A 15 6.70 -24.69 -21.66
C LEU A 15 7.87 -24.42 -20.72
N GLN A 16 8.54 -25.46 -20.22
CA GLN A 16 9.67 -25.34 -19.32
C GLN A 16 10.85 -24.60 -19.97
N ALA A 17 11.10 -24.83 -21.27
CA ALA A 17 12.15 -24.14 -22.01
C ALA A 17 11.76 -22.68 -22.34
N LEU A 18 10.52 -22.46 -22.82
CA LEU A 18 10.11 -21.17 -23.38
C LEU A 18 9.66 -20.14 -22.33
N ARG A 19 9.07 -20.56 -21.21
CA ARG A 19 8.61 -19.63 -20.16
C ARG A 19 9.73 -18.80 -19.57
N LYS A 20 10.94 -19.37 -19.47
CA LYS A 20 12.13 -18.66 -18.97
C LYS A 20 12.61 -17.58 -19.94
N GLU A 21 12.62 -17.90 -21.24
CA GLU A 21 13.05 -16.97 -22.29
C GLU A 21 12.01 -15.87 -22.56
N PHE A 22 10.73 -16.13 -22.30
CA PHE A 22 9.63 -15.21 -22.59
C PHE A 22 8.68 -15.01 -21.38
N PRO A 23 9.14 -14.38 -20.28
CA PRO A 23 8.40 -14.28 -19.01
C PRO A 23 7.13 -13.40 -19.07
N GLY A 24 6.95 -12.57 -20.10
CA GLY A 24 5.79 -11.68 -20.26
C GLY A 24 4.81 -12.08 -21.37
N VAL A 25 4.99 -13.25 -21.98
CA VAL A 25 4.15 -13.71 -23.10
C VAL A 25 3.05 -14.64 -22.59
N ILE A 26 1.81 -14.39 -23.03
CA ILE A 26 0.70 -15.30 -22.77
C ILE A 26 0.91 -16.58 -23.59
N PHE A 27 1.03 -17.71 -22.91
CA PHE A 27 1.10 -19.02 -23.54
C PHE A 27 -0.30 -19.62 -23.68
N PHE A 28 -0.53 -20.32 -24.78
CA PHE A 28 -1.75 -21.10 -24.94
C PHE A 28 -1.47 -22.46 -25.58
N THR A 29 -2.31 -23.45 -25.29
CA THR A 29 -2.27 -24.78 -25.89
C THR A 29 -3.68 -25.31 -26.13
N THR A 30 -3.78 -26.47 -26.77
CA THR A 30 -5.03 -27.20 -26.96
C THR A 30 -5.11 -28.39 -26.03
N ASP A 31 -6.32 -28.91 -25.83
CA ASP A 31 -6.63 -30.14 -25.09
C ASP A 31 -6.26 -30.10 -23.59
N LEU A 32 -7.30 -30.05 -22.77
CA LEU A 32 -7.17 -30.06 -21.33
C LEU A 32 -6.79 -31.45 -20.81
N ASP A 33 -5.74 -31.51 -20.01
CA ASP A 33 -5.24 -32.71 -19.34
C ASP A 33 -4.80 -32.35 -17.92
N THR A 34 -5.18 -33.17 -16.95
CA THR A 34 -4.84 -33.00 -15.52
C THR A 34 -3.34 -32.92 -15.23
N ARG A 35 -2.47 -33.50 -16.09
CA ARG A 35 -1.01 -33.40 -15.94
C ARG A 35 -0.50 -31.97 -16.06
N LEU A 36 -1.18 -31.10 -16.83
CA LEU A 36 -0.87 -29.67 -16.91
C LEU A 36 -1.19 -28.94 -15.59
N LEU A 37 -2.06 -29.53 -14.77
CA LEU A 37 -2.58 -28.95 -13.53
C LEU A 37 -1.86 -29.47 -12.29
N HIS A 38 -0.81 -30.28 -12.45
CA HIS A 38 -0.09 -30.82 -11.31
C HIS A 38 0.78 -29.73 -10.64
N PRO A 39 0.78 -29.58 -9.30
CA PRO A 39 1.52 -28.52 -8.62
C PRO A 39 3.01 -28.45 -8.94
N ALA A 40 3.64 -29.60 -9.21
CA ALA A 40 5.04 -29.68 -9.63
C ALA A 40 5.34 -29.02 -10.99
N GLN A 41 4.31 -28.75 -11.80
CA GLN A 41 4.40 -28.16 -13.14
C GLN A 41 4.03 -26.67 -13.15
N TYR A 42 3.43 -26.15 -12.06
CA TYR A 42 2.91 -24.78 -11.99
C TYR A 42 3.94 -23.69 -12.24
N GLN A 43 5.23 -23.97 -12.02
CA GLN A 43 6.29 -23.02 -12.36
C GLN A 43 6.25 -22.61 -13.85
N TRP A 44 5.75 -23.45 -14.75
CA TRP A 44 5.61 -23.15 -16.18
C TRP A 44 4.18 -23.28 -16.73
N THR A 45 3.28 -24.00 -16.05
CA THR A 45 1.89 -24.17 -16.51
C THR A 45 0.91 -23.17 -15.90
N ARG A 46 1.24 -22.46 -14.83
CA ARG A 46 0.34 -21.45 -14.25
C ARG A 46 0.06 -20.32 -15.25
N ASN A 47 -1.16 -19.79 -15.26
CA ASN A 47 -1.64 -18.79 -16.22
C ASN A 47 -1.55 -19.25 -17.69
N LEU A 48 -1.45 -20.56 -17.95
CA LEU A 48 -1.56 -21.14 -19.29
C LEU A 48 -3.01 -21.15 -19.73
N LEU A 49 -3.28 -20.62 -20.92
CA LEU A 49 -4.59 -20.72 -21.55
C LEU A 49 -4.72 -22.05 -22.32
N ILE A 50 -5.82 -22.76 -22.13
CA ILE A 50 -6.05 -24.06 -22.74
C ILE A 50 -7.39 -24.02 -23.48
N ALA A 51 -7.33 -24.04 -24.81
CA ALA A 51 -8.52 -24.21 -25.63
C ALA A 51 -8.86 -25.71 -25.69
N SER A 52 -10.03 -26.11 -25.21
CA SER A 52 -10.43 -27.52 -25.21
C SER A 52 -11.90 -27.71 -25.54
N HIS A 53 -12.20 -28.83 -26.19
CA HIS A 53 -13.55 -29.22 -26.56
C HIS A 53 -14.39 -29.62 -25.34
N PHE A 54 -13.78 -30.16 -24.27
CA PHE A 54 -14.43 -30.39 -22.98
C PHE A 54 -13.54 -30.03 -21.80
N GLY A 55 -14.19 -29.74 -20.67
CA GLY A 55 -13.54 -29.74 -19.37
C GLY A 55 -13.31 -31.15 -18.83
N LEU A 56 -12.74 -31.25 -17.63
CA LEU A 56 -12.53 -32.52 -16.92
C LEU A 56 -13.82 -33.06 -16.26
N ARG A 57 -14.90 -32.29 -16.30
CA ARG A 57 -16.21 -32.63 -15.75
C ARG A 57 -17.34 -32.12 -16.64
N LEU A 58 -18.41 -32.90 -16.73
CA LEU A 58 -19.72 -32.51 -17.23
C LEU A 58 -20.60 -32.02 -16.07
N GLN A 59 -21.80 -31.53 -16.40
CA GLN A 59 -22.80 -31.23 -15.38
C GLN A 59 -23.09 -32.46 -14.50
N ALA A 60 -23.31 -32.22 -13.21
CA ALA A 60 -23.60 -33.29 -12.23
C ALA A 60 -24.79 -34.17 -12.63
N LYS A 61 -25.79 -33.61 -13.32
CA LYS A 61 -26.96 -34.35 -13.84
C LYS A 61 -26.59 -35.39 -14.91
N VAL A 62 -25.54 -35.14 -15.69
CA VAL A 62 -25.08 -36.01 -16.79
C VAL A 62 -23.98 -36.96 -16.32
N GLN A 63 -23.02 -36.46 -15.53
CA GLN A 63 -21.90 -37.27 -15.04
C GLN A 63 -22.27 -38.17 -13.85
N GLY A 64 -23.32 -37.80 -13.10
CA GLY A 64 -23.75 -38.51 -11.90
C GLY A 64 -22.66 -38.50 -10.83
N SER A 65 -22.39 -39.67 -10.23
CA SER A 65 -21.40 -39.85 -9.17
C SER A 65 -19.99 -40.15 -9.67
N ILE A 66 -19.74 -40.09 -10.98
CA ILE A 66 -18.44 -40.43 -11.56
C ILE A 66 -17.44 -39.30 -11.28
N PRO A 67 -16.22 -39.60 -10.79
CA PRO A 67 -15.20 -38.59 -10.53
C PRO A 67 -14.75 -37.86 -11.82
N PRO A 68 -14.08 -36.70 -11.71
CA PRO A 68 -13.51 -36.02 -12.86
C PRO A 68 -12.61 -36.92 -13.70
N PHE A 69 -12.68 -36.73 -15.01
CA PHE A 69 -11.84 -37.42 -15.97
C PHE A 69 -10.42 -36.84 -15.99
N ARG A 70 -9.49 -37.61 -16.55
CA ARG A 70 -8.08 -37.19 -16.66
C ARG A 70 -7.87 -36.13 -17.73
N ASP A 71 -8.58 -36.26 -18.86
CA ASP A 71 -8.43 -35.43 -20.05
C ASP A 71 -9.77 -35.19 -20.75
N ALA A 72 -9.79 -34.21 -21.65
CA ALA A 72 -10.99 -33.83 -22.40
C ALA A 72 -11.52 -34.95 -23.33
N TYR A 73 -10.65 -35.83 -23.83
CA TYR A 73 -11.03 -36.94 -24.71
C TYR A 73 -11.81 -38.03 -23.96
N GLN A 74 -11.46 -38.29 -22.70
CA GLN A 74 -12.24 -39.18 -21.83
C GLN A 74 -13.63 -38.60 -21.57
N THR A 75 -13.72 -37.30 -21.30
CA THR A 75 -15.01 -36.61 -21.12
C THR A 75 -15.87 -36.73 -22.38
N SER A 76 -15.28 -36.50 -23.56
CA SER A 76 -16.01 -36.59 -24.84
C SER A 76 -16.45 -38.02 -25.16
N LEU A 77 -15.60 -39.01 -24.90
CA LEU A 77 -15.91 -40.43 -25.09
C LEU A 77 -17.05 -40.87 -24.18
N PHE A 78 -17.01 -40.47 -22.90
CA PHE A 78 -18.05 -40.77 -21.93
C PHE A 78 -19.39 -40.17 -22.34
N LEU A 79 -19.41 -38.90 -22.75
CA LEU A 79 -20.65 -38.29 -23.25
C LEU A 79 -21.15 -38.97 -24.52
N SER A 80 -20.25 -39.30 -25.45
CA SER A 80 -20.62 -39.92 -26.73
C SER A 80 -21.24 -41.30 -26.52
N THR A 81 -20.73 -42.10 -25.57
CA THR A 81 -21.34 -43.39 -25.22
C THR A 81 -22.69 -43.23 -24.54
N LEU A 82 -22.86 -42.25 -23.64
CA LEU A 82 -24.16 -41.96 -23.04
C LEU A 82 -25.22 -41.57 -24.08
N LEU A 83 -24.84 -40.75 -25.07
CA LEU A 83 -25.70 -40.35 -26.18
C LEU A 83 -26.00 -41.54 -27.11
N ALA A 84 -25.02 -42.39 -27.41
CA ALA A 84 -25.20 -43.55 -28.27
C ALA A 84 -26.14 -44.61 -27.65
N ILE A 85 -26.15 -44.73 -26.31
CA ILE A 85 -27.01 -45.66 -25.56
C ILE A 85 -28.41 -45.05 -25.31
N ASP A 86 -28.67 -43.82 -25.78
CA ASP A 86 -29.90 -43.05 -25.51
C ASP A 86 -30.19 -42.81 -24.02
N SER A 87 -29.21 -43.07 -23.14
CA SER A 87 -29.34 -43.00 -21.68
C SER A 87 -29.60 -41.58 -21.16
N VAL A 88 -29.16 -40.56 -21.89
CA VAL A 88 -29.47 -39.14 -21.61
C VAL A 88 -30.96 -38.86 -21.85
N THR A 89 -31.55 -39.53 -22.84
CA THR A 89 -32.98 -39.46 -23.17
C THR A 89 -33.80 -40.35 -22.22
N VAL A 90 -33.24 -41.45 -21.72
CA VAL A 90 -33.85 -42.29 -20.66
C VAL A 90 -34.04 -41.51 -19.34
N CYS A 91 -33.18 -40.55 -19.01
CA CYS A 91 -33.43 -39.63 -17.88
C CYS A 91 -34.72 -38.79 -18.07
N ARG A 92 -35.10 -38.46 -19.31
CA ARG A 92 -36.38 -37.79 -19.61
C ARG A 92 -37.59 -38.72 -19.46
N THR A 93 -37.44 -40.03 -19.71
CA THR A 93 -38.54 -41.02 -19.65
C THR A 93 -38.64 -41.79 -18.33
N ALA A 94 -37.57 -41.92 -17.55
CA ALA A 94 -37.61 -42.56 -16.23
C ALA A 94 -38.25 -41.66 -15.16
N SER A 95 -38.06 -40.34 -15.26
CA SER A 95 -38.72 -39.34 -14.39
C SER A 95 -40.23 -39.21 -14.64
N SER A 96 -40.73 -39.64 -15.81
CA SER A 96 -42.18 -39.68 -16.05
C SER A 96 -42.88 -40.89 -15.41
N PHE A 97 -42.13 -41.92 -14.98
CA PHE A 97 -42.69 -43.11 -14.34
C PHE A 97 -42.45 -43.19 -12.83
N PHE A 98 -41.35 -42.63 -12.30
CA PHE A 98 -41.10 -42.56 -10.87
C PHE A 98 -40.44 -41.22 -10.52
N SER A 99 -41.11 -40.45 -9.65
CA SER A 99 -40.72 -39.17 -9.01
C SER A 99 -41.10 -37.85 -9.71
N HIS A 100 -41.85 -37.02 -8.97
CA HIS A 100 -42.39 -35.70 -9.29
C HIS A 100 -41.34 -34.56 -9.30
N GLU A 101 -40.11 -34.80 -9.80
CA GLU A 101 -39.20 -33.69 -10.10
C GLU A 101 -39.09 -33.51 -11.61
N PRO A 102 -39.63 -32.43 -12.18
CA PRO A 102 -39.58 -32.21 -13.62
C PRO A 102 -38.13 -31.95 -14.05
N CYS A 103 -37.65 -32.77 -14.99
CA CYS A 103 -36.42 -32.52 -15.75
C CYS A 103 -36.60 -31.37 -16.77
N ASP A 104 -37.32 -30.31 -16.41
CA ASP A 104 -37.74 -29.21 -17.30
C ASP A 104 -36.59 -28.26 -17.72
N GLN A 105 -35.34 -28.61 -17.47
CA GLN A 105 -34.19 -27.77 -17.81
C GLN A 105 -32.95 -28.57 -18.24
N LEU A 106 -33.13 -29.61 -19.07
CA LEU A 106 -32.02 -30.10 -19.89
C LEU A 106 -32.22 -29.52 -21.30
N PRO A 107 -31.39 -28.56 -21.74
CA PRO A 107 -31.52 -27.91 -23.05
C PRO A 107 -31.54 -28.97 -24.15
N ASP A 108 -32.30 -28.71 -25.21
CA ASP A 108 -32.52 -29.67 -26.29
C ASP A 108 -31.21 -30.24 -26.82
N THR A 109 -31.19 -31.54 -27.09
CA THR A 109 -30.03 -32.30 -27.55
C THR A 109 -29.41 -31.79 -28.86
N HIS A 110 -30.15 -30.95 -29.59
CA HIS A 110 -29.70 -30.26 -30.80
C HIS A 110 -29.14 -28.84 -30.58
N SER A 111 -29.25 -28.32 -29.36
CA SER A 111 -28.81 -26.98 -28.94
C SER A 111 -27.58 -27.00 -28.03
N TYR A 112 -26.86 -28.11 -27.95
CA TYR A 112 -25.54 -28.13 -27.30
C TYR A 112 -24.57 -27.32 -28.16
N GLU A 113 -24.34 -26.08 -27.75
CA GLU A 113 -23.35 -25.22 -28.39
C GLU A 113 -21.98 -25.92 -28.30
N ARG A 114 -21.49 -26.38 -29.46
CA ARG A 114 -20.19 -27.09 -29.62
C ARG A 114 -19.00 -26.13 -29.52
N ALA A 115 -19.21 -24.97 -28.89
CA ALA A 115 -18.20 -23.94 -28.81
C ALA A 115 -17.02 -24.47 -27.97
N PRO A 116 -15.78 -24.38 -28.49
CA PRO A 116 -14.61 -24.76 -27.72
C PRO A 116 -14.52 -23.88 -26.47
N ARG A 117 -14.13 -24.51 -25.36
CA ARG A 117 -13.93 -23.84 -24.09
C ARG A 117 -12.53 -23.32 -23.93
N VAL A 118 -12.38 -22.29 -23.12
CA VAL A 118 -11.08 -21.74 -22.74
C VAL A 118 -10.92 -21.91 -21.24
N PHE A 119 -9.88 -22.63 -20.84
CA PHE A 119 -9.50 -22.80 -19.44
C PHE A 119 -8.22 -22.02 -19.15
N GLU A 120 -8.08 -21.56 -17.93
CA GLU A 120 -6.84 -21.02 -17.40
C GLU A 120 -6.34 -21.85 -16.22
N VAL A 121 -5.05 -22.13 -16.16
CA VAL A 121 -4.46 -22.89 -15.05
C VAL A 121 -4.22 -21.96 -13.86
N GLY A 122 -5.04 -22.11 -12.81
CA GLY A 122 -4.88 -21.48 -11.51
C GLY A 122 -4.14 -22.36 -10.49
N LEU A 123 -4.14 -21.93 -9.24
CA LEU A 123 -3.47 -22.62 -8.14
C LEU A 123 -4.20 -23.90 -7.71
N THR A 124 -5.53 -23.97 -7.83
CA THR A 124 -6.27 -25.18 -7.45
C THR A 124 -6.59 -26.10 -8.64
N GLY A 125 -6.46 -25.60 -9.87
CA GLY A 125 -6.64 -26.38 -11.09
C GLY A 125 -7.04 -25.55 -12.30
N ALA A 126 -7.70 -26.18 -13.27
CA ALA A 126 -8.20 -25.50 -14.46
C ALA A 126 -9.48 -24.74 -14.15
N TYR A 127 -9.43 -23.43 -14.36
CA TYR A 127 -10.55 -22.53 -14.20
C TYR A 127 -11.18 -22.23 -15.57
N ASP A 128 -12.48 -22.46 -15.71
CA ASP A 128 -13.19 -22.26 -16.97
C ASP A 128 -13.52 -20.77 -17.18
N LEU A 129 -13.09 -20.20 -18.30
CA LEU A 129 -13.34 -18.80 -18.67
C LEU A 129 -14.55 -18.65 -19.62
N SER A 130 -15.08 -19.75 -20.16
CA SER A 130 -16.20 -19.72 -21.10
C SER A 130 -17.51 -19.39 -20.39
N ALA A 131 -18.30 -18.47 -20.95
CA ALA A 131 -19.42 -17.82 -20.28
C ALA A 131 -20.82 -18.29 -20.69
N ASP A 132 -20.96 -19.51 -21.21
CA ASP A 132 -22.28 -19.99 -21.64
C ASP A 132 -22.99 -20.76 -20.51
N PRO A 133 -24.11 -20.22 -19.96
CA PRO A 133 -24.88 -20.84 -18.89
C PRO A 133 -25.68 -22.08 -19.34
N ASN A 134 -25.94 -22.25 -20.64
CA ASN A 134 -26.78 -23.33 -21.16
C ASN A 134 -25.95 -24.48 -21.75
N THR A 135 -25.02 -25.00 -20.95
CA THR A 135 -24.00 -25.92 -21.46
C THR A 135 -23.90 -27.25 -20.71
N ILE A 136 -23.52 -28.32 -21.40
CA ILE A 136 -23.31 -29.68 -20.85
C ILE A 136 -22.15 -29.81 -19.86
N HIS A 137 -21.34 -28.78 -19.72
CA HIS A 137 -20.16 -28.79 -18.88
C HIS A 137 -20.48 -28.27 -17.49
N ALA A 138 -19.56 -28.48 -16.54
CA ALA A 138 -19.73 -27.95 -15.19
C ALA A 138 -19.93 -26.42 -15.20
N ALA A 139 -20.88 -25.94 -14.39
CA ALA A 139 -21.08 -24.51 -14.21
C ALA A 139 -19.83 -23.88 -13.59
N ARG A 140 -19.49 -22.66 -14.02
CA ARG A 140 -18.43 -21.88 -13.37
C ARG A 140 -18.82 -21.64 -11.91
N PRO A 141 -17.89 -21.78 -10.94
CA PRO A 141 -18.19 -21.57 -9.52
C PRO A 141 -18.68 -20.15 -9.20
N ASP A 142 -18.35 -19.18 -10.06
CA ASP A 142 -18.74 -17.78 -9.91
C ASP A 142 -20.12 -17.47 -10.53
N PHE A 143 -20.77 -18.45 -11.17
CA PHE A 143 -22.11 -18.35 -11.74
C PHE A 143 -23.06 -19.34 -11.08
N GLU A 144 -24.21 -18.86 -10.64
CA GLU A 144 -25.29 -19.69 -10.10
C GLU A 144 -26.54 -19.47 -10.96
N HIS A 145 -27.03 -20.54 -11.61
CA HIS A 145 -28.22 -20.50 -12.49
C HIS A 145 -28.16 -19.44 -13.61
N GLY A 146 -26.99 -19.27 -14.24
CA GLY A 146 -26.80 -18.33 -15.34
C GLY A 146 -26.83 -16.85 -14.94
N LYS A 147 -26.76 -16.55 -13.64
CA LYS A 147 -26.47 -15.21 -13.13
C LYS A 147 -25.14 -15.22 -12.40
N PRO A 148 -24.38 -14.11 -12.42
CA PRO A 148 -23.22 -13.99 -11.56
C PRO A 148 -23.65 -14.26 -10.12
N ALA A 149 -22.94 -15.14 -9.42
CA ALA A 149 -23.21 -15.54 -8.04
C ALA A 149 -22.94 -14.34 -7.10
N SER A 150 -23.85 -13.37 -7.12
CA SER A 150 -23.75 -12.10 -6.38
C SER A 150 -23.61 -12.32 -4.87
N LEU A 151 -24.05 -13.47 -4.38
CA LEU A 151 -23.95 -13.91 -3.00
C LEU A 151 -22.50 -14.21 -2.56
N ILE A 152 -21.60 -14.69 -3.42
CA ILE A 152 -20.22 -15.04 -3.01
C ILE A 152 -19.37 -13.78 -2.88
N GLY A 153 -19.49 -12.86 -3.84
CA GLY A 153 -18.85 -11.53 -3.77
C GLY A 153 -19.40 -10.68 -2.62
N LEU A 154 -20.71 -10.70 -2.40
CA LEU A 154 -21.33 -10.01 -1.26
C LEU A 154 -20.96 -10.65 0.09
N ARG A 155 -20.88 -11.98 0.19
CA ARG A 155 -20.47 -12.68 1.43
C ARG A 155 -19.02 -12.41 1.78
N THR A 156 -18.10 -12.49 0.81
CA THR A 156 -16.69 -12.14 1.03
C THR A 156 -16.54 -10.68 1.43
N PHE A 157 -17.28 -9.77 0.80
CA PHE A 157 -17.32 -8.35 1.18
C PHE A 157 -17.87 -8.12 2.60
N LEU A 158 -19.00 -8.75 2.94
CA LEU A 158 -19.58 -8.67 4.29
C LEU A 158 -18.65 -9.27 5.33
N LEU A 159 -17.98 -10.39 5.04
CA LEU A 159 -17.00 -10.99 5.93
C LEU A 159 -15.80 -10.08 6.15
N LEU A 160 -15.22 -9.51 5.10
CA LEU A 160 -14.10 -8.59 5.21
C LEU A 160 -14.48 -7.30 5.95
N GLY A 161 -15.69 -6.78 5.66
CA GLY A 161 -16.29 -5.66 6.38
C GLY A 161 -16.49 -5.98 7.86
N CYS A 162 -17.03 -7.16 8.19
CA CYS A 162 -17.20 -7.64 9.57
C CYS A 162 -15.87 -7.88 10.28
N ILE A 163 -14.83 -8.35 9.60
CA ILE A 163 -13.48 -8.50 10.16
C ILE A 163 -12.87 -7.13 10.47
N VAL A 164 -13.02 -6.15 9.58
CA VAL A 164 -12.52 -4.77 9.79
C VAL A 164 -13.31 -4.09 10.91
N LEU A 165 -14.64 -4.15 10.88
CA LEU A 165 -15.50 -3.62 11.95
C LEU A 165 -15.24 -4.33 13.29
N GLY A 166 -15.12 -5.65 13.29
CA GLY A 166 -14.82 -6.47 14.46
C GLY A 166 -13.45 -6.14 15.05
N SER A 167 -12.40 -6.07 14.22
CA SER A 167 -11.06 -5.66 14.63
C SER A 167 -11.03 -4.24 15.19
N TRP A 168 -11.83 -3.33 14.59
CA TRP A 168 -11.98 -1.97 15.06
C TRP A 168 -12.72 -1.88 16.39
N VAL A 169 -13.79 -2.66 16.59
CA VAL A 169 -14.53 -2.77 17.85
C VAL A 169 -13.67 -3.36 18.95
N ILE A 170 -12.89 -4.41 18.66
CA ILE A 170 -11.94 -5.02 19.60
C ILE A 170 -10.84 -4.02 19.99
N TYR A 171 -10.27 -3.31 19.02
CA TYR A 171 -9.27 -2.27 19.28
C TYR A 171 -9.83 -1.10 20.10
N ALA A 172 -11.06 -0.68 19.80
CA ALA A 172 -11.78 0.32 20.57
C ALA A 172 -12.05 -0.16 22.01
N ALA A 173 -12.45 -1.42 22.19
CA ALA A 173 -12.68 -2.02 23.51
C ALA A 173 -11.39 -2.12 24.35
N MET A 174 -10.24 -2.36 23.71
CA MET A 174 -8.95 -2.49 24.40
C MET A 174 -8.36 -1.17 24.90
N SER A 175 -8.76 0.00 24.37
CA SER A 175 -8.17 1.27 24.83
C SER A 175 -9.16 2.43 24.92
N ARG A 176 -9.23 3.06 26.11
CA ARG A 176 -10.02 4.29 26.35
C ARG A 176 -9.63 5.43 25.40
N ARG A 177 -8.37 5.44 24.93
CA ARG A 177 -7.88 6.37 23.90
C ARG A 177 -8.45 6.08 22.52
N ALA A 178 -8.61 4.80 22.13
CA ALA A 178 -9.27 4.43 20.87
C ALA A 178 -10.77 4.74 20.91
N VAL A 179 -11.47 4.54 22.03
CA VAL A 179 -12.88 4.96 22.18
C VAL A 179 -13.04 6.47 22.01
N PHE A 180 -12.14 7.26 22.61
CA PHE A 180 -12.15 8.72 22.47
C PHE A 180 -11.83 9.15 21.03
N LEU A 181 -10.83 8.52 20.39
CA LEU A 181 -10.52 8.76 18.98
C LEU A 181 -11.69 8.36 18.07
N ALA A 182 -12.37 7.26 18.34
CA ALA A 182 -13.53 6.79 17.58
C ALA A 182 -14.70 7.78 17.71
N LYS A 183 -15.04 8.21 18.93
CA LYS A 183 -16.10 9.20 19.16
C LYS A 183 -15.79 10.55 18.52
N THR A 184 -14.54 11.00 18.55
CA THR A 184 -14.13 12.26 17.91
C THR A 184 -14.07 12.16 16.39
N THR A 185 -13.65 11.01 15.85
CA THR A 185 -13.59 10.75 14.40
C THR A 185 -15.00 10.58 13.82
N CYS A 186 -15.89 9.84 14.48
CA CYS A 186 -17.26 9.59 14.02
C CYS A 186 -18.17 10.84 14.10
N LYS A 187 -17.81 11.82 14.96
CA LYS A 187 -18.44 13.15 14.97
C LYS A 187 -17.99 14.07 13.83
N SER A 188 -16.92 13.72 13.11
CA SER A 188 -16.42 14.54 12.00
C SER A 188 -17.22 14.27 10.73
N HIS A 189 -17.82 15.29 10.13
CA HIS A 189 -18.49 15.17 8.82
C HIS A 189 -17.56 14.60 7.73
N MET A 190 -16.25 14.86 7.82
CA MET A 190 -15.25 14.36 6.88
C MET A 190 -15.10 12.83 6.94
N PHE A 191 -15.37 12.19 8.09
CA PHE A 191 -15.34 10.74 8.22
C PHE A 191 -16.49 10.09 7.45
N TRP A 192 -17.71 10.64 7.57
CA TRP A 192 -18.87 10.14 6.85
C TRP A 192 -18.76 10.38 5.34
N ILE A 193 -18.24 11.53 4.91
CA ILE A 193 -17.96 11.78 3.48
C ILE A 193 -16.96 10.74 2.95
N PHE A 194 -15.89 10.47 3.70
CA PHE A 194 -14.91 9.46 3.33
C PHE A 194 -15.52 8.05 3.27
N LEU A 195 -16.32 7.67 4.27
CA LEU A 195 -16.98 6.37 4.31
C LEU A 195 -17.94 6.19 3.11
N VAL A 196 -18.75 7.20 2.81
CA VAL A 196 -19.66 7.17 1.66
C VAL A 196 -18.88 7.11 0.35
N ALA A 197 -17.77 7.83 0.20
CA ALA A 197 -16.92 7.77 -0.97
C ALA A 197 -16.29 6.37 -1.16
N VAL A 198 -15.77 5.76 -0.09
CA VAL A 198 -15.21 4.40 -0.10
C VAL A 198 -16.28 3.40 -0.51
N VAL A 199 -17.44 3.42 0.16
CA VAL A 199 -18.56 2.50 -0.12
C VAL A 199 -19.10 2.72 -1.53
N GLY A 200 -19.21 3.97 -1.98
CA GLY A 200 -19.69 4.30 -3.33
C GLY A 200 -18.75 3.81 -4.43
N ILE A 201 -17.44 4.05 -4.30
CA ILE A 201 -16.43 3.56 -5.26
C ILE A 201 -16.39 2.03 -5.28
N TYR A 202 -16.43 1.40 -4.11
CA TYR A 202 -16.52 -0.07 -4.01
C TYR A 202 -17.79 -0.62 -4.65
N SER A 203 -18.96 -0.01 -4.39
CA SER A 203 -20.23 -0.45 -4.95
C SER A 203 -20.24 -0.30 -6.47
N SER A 204 -19.69 0.80 -6.99
CA SER A 204 -19.53 1.02 -8.43
C SER A 204 -18.60 0.00 -9.07
N LEU A 205 -17.49 -0.34 -8.40
CA LEU A 205 -16.55 -1.35 -8.86
C LEU A 205 -17.19 -2.73 -8.84
N PHE A 206 -17.93 -3.07 -7.79
CA PHE A 206 -18.67 -4.33 -7.68
C PHE A 206 -19.71 -4.50 -8.79
N VAL A 207 -20.53 -3.47 -9.05
CA VAL A 207 -21.52 -3.50 -10.14
C VAL A 207 -20.83 -3.65 -11.50
N SER A 208 -19.67 -3.00 -11.69
CA SER A 208 -18.88 -3.13 -12.91
C SER A 208 -18.35 -4.56 -13.10
N ILE A 209 -17.86 -5.18 -12.03
CA ILE A 209 -17.40 -6.58 -12.04
C ILE A 209 -18.56 -7.52 -12.40
N THR A 210 -19.70 -7.40 -11.74
CA THR A 210 -20.85 -8.30 -11.97
C THR A 210 -21.42 -8.18 -13.37
N ASN A 211 -21.42 -6.97 -13.94
CA ASN A 211 -21.93 -6.73 -15.30
C ASN A 211 -20.98 -7.26 -16.40
N GLN A 212 -19.75 -7.66 -16.05
CA GLN A 212 -18.72 -8.09 -16.99
C GLN A 212 -18.26 -9.52 -16.79
N LEU A 213 -18.82 -10.23 -15.81
CA LEU A 213 -18.45 -11.62 -15.52
C LEU A 213 -18.63 -12.55 -16.75
N GLU A 214 -19.50 -12.18 -17.69
CA GLU A 214 -19.75 -12.91 -18.94
C GLU A 214 -18.66 -12.72 -20.02
N GLN A 215 -17.84 -11.67 -19.95
CA GLN A 215 -16.80 -11.37 -20.95
C GLN A 215 -15.44 -10.97 -20.35
N GLY A 216 -15.32 -11.00 -19.03
CA GLY A 216 -14.24 -10.34 -18.28
C GLY A 216 -13.53 -11.23 -17.25
N GLU A 217 -12.62 -10.58 -16.53
CA GLU A 217 -11.80 -11.15 -15.46
C GLU A 217 -12.57 -12.02 -14.44
N PRO A 218 -12.09 -13.24 -14.13
CA PRO A 218 -12.68 -14.06 -13.07
C PRO A 218 -12.53 -13.37 -11.70
N PHE A 219 -13.56 -13.49 -10.84
CA PHE A 219 -13.56 -12.87 -9.51
C PHE A 219 -13.18 -13.89 -8.44
N VAL A 220 -11.89 -14.21 -8.37
CA VAL A 220 -11.34 -15.22 -7.45
C VAL A 220 -10.16 -14.64 -6.65
N TRP A 221 -10.12 -14.91 -5.35
CA TRP A 221 -9.10 -14.30 -4.47
C TRP A 221 -7.79 -15.08 -4.37
N LEU A 222 -7.85 -16.40 -4.45
CA LEU A 222 -6.74 -17.31 -4.10
C LEU A 222 -6.34 -18.25 -5.25
N GLU A 223 -6.98 -18.12 -6.41
CA GLU A 223 -6.64 -18.95 -7.58
C GLU A 223 -5.40 -18.44 -8.32
N GLY A 224 -4.98 -17.20 -8.07
CA GLY A 224 -3.78 -16.65 -8.67
C GLY A 224 -3.93 -16.29 -10.15
N ILE A 225 -5.16 -15.99 -10.60
CA ILE A 225 -5.53 -15.64 -11.98
C ILE A 225 -6.37 -14.36 -12.05
N SER A 226 -6.49 -13.62 -10.95
CA SER A 226 -7.42 -12.49 -10.84
C SER A 226 -6.70 -11.22 -10.41
N VAL A 227 -6.95 -10.15 -11.17
CA VAL A 227 -6.45 -8.81 -10.91
C VAL A 227 -7.19 -8.12 -9.75
N TRP A 228 -8.44 -8.51 -9.47
CA TRP A 228 -9.31 -7.78 -8.54
C TRP A 228 -8.76 -7.67 -7.10
N PRO A 229 -8.19 -8.72 -6.46
CA PRO A 229 -7.57 -8.59 -5.15
C PRO A 229 -6.48 -7.52 -5.10
N THR A 230 -5.66 -7.42 -6.16
CA THR A 230 -4.64 -6.38 -6.31
C THR A 230 -5.26 -4.99 -6.39
N GLU A 231 -6.31 -4.81 -7.19
CA GLU A 231 -7.00 -3.53 -7.30
C GLU A 231 -7.63 -3.08 -5.99
N LEU A 232 -8.19 -4.02 -5.21
CA LEU A 232 -8.73 -3.72 -3.88
C LEU A 232 -7.62 -3.28 -2.90
N LEU A 233 -6.43 -3.90 -2.96
CA LEU A 233 -5.27 -3.47 -2.17
C LEU A 233 -4.77 -2.08 -2.58
N ARG A 234 -4.74 -1.76 -3.89
CA ARG A 234 -4.35 -0.44 -4.39
C ARG A 234 -5.37 0.64 -4.02
N LEU A 235 -6.66 0.34 -4.07
CA LEU A 235 -7.72 1.21 -3.55
C LEU A 235 -7.54 1.46 -2.05
N ALA A 236 -7.26 0.42 -1.27
CA ALA A 236 -6.96 0.58 0.15
C ALA A 236 -5.74 1.48 0.37
N ALA A 237 -4.66 1.31 -0.42
CA ALA A 237 -3.48 2.17 -0.39
C ALA A 237 -3.81 3.64 -0.72
N PHE A 238 -4.63 3.89 -1.74
CA PHE A 238 -5.12 5.24 -2.08
C PHE A 238 -5.84 5.89 -0.89
N PHE A 239 -6.83 5.21 -0.31
CA PHE A 239 -7.59 5.75 0.81
C PHE A 239 -6.76 5.94 2.08
N LEU A 240 -5.87 4.98 2.40
CA LEU A 240 -4.96 5.08 3.54
C LEU A 240 -3.96 6.24 3.36
N SER A 241 -3.43 6.44 2.15
CA SER A 241 -2.51 7.54 1.89
C SER A 241 -3.17 8.90 2.06
N LEU A 242 -4.42 9.08 1.58
CA LEU A 242 -5.20 10.30 1.78
C LEU A 242 -5.50 10.53 3.27
N LEU A 243 -5.85 9.46 3.99
CA LEU A 243 -6.10 9.50 5.43
C LEU A 243 -4.84 9.88 6.19
N PHE A 244 -3.67 9.32 5.85
CA PHE A 244 -2.39 9.64 6.47
C PHE A 244 -1.93 11.07 6.16
N LEU A 245 -2.13 11.56 4.93
CA LEU A 245 -1.90 12.97 4.59
C LEU A 245 -2.76 13.90 5.45
N CYS A 246 -4.09 13.66 5.47
CA CYS A 246 -5.03 14.49 6.21
C CYS A 246 -4.78 14.43 7.72
N ARG A 247 -4.62 13.22 8.27
CA ARG A 247 -4.36 13.00 9.69
C ARG A 247 -3.01 13.55 10.10
N GLY A 248 -1.98 13.29 9.31
CA GLY A 248 -0.62 13.79 9.52
C GLY A 248 -0.60 15.31 9.60
N TYR A 249 -1.20 15.98 8.60
CA TYR A 249 -1.30 17.44 8.57
C TYR A 249 -2.10 18.00 9.75
N ARG A 250 -3.28 17.45 10.06
CA ARG A 250 -4.11 17.93 11.19
C ARG A 250 -3.42 17.74 12.54
N THR A 251 -2.75 16.60 12.74
CA THR A 251 -2.03 16.31 13.98
C THR A 251 -0.86 17.26 14.16
N LEU A 252 -0.13 17.53 13.09
CA LEU A 252 0.96 18.49 13.06
C LEU A 252 0.47 19.90 13.42
N GLN A 253 -0.60 20.38 12.79
CA GLN A 253 -1.19 21.69 13.07
C GLN A 253 -1.75 21.81 14.50
N ALA A 254 -2.37 20.76 15.02
CA ALA A 254 -2.84 20.74 16.41
C ALA A 254 -1.67 20.85 17.41
N LYS A 255 -0.55 20.18 17.11
CA LYS A 255 0.67 20.26 17.93
C LYS A 255 1.37 21.60 17.81
N PHE A 256 1.41 22.20 16.63
CA PHE A 256 1.94 23.56 16.46
C PHE A 256 1.17 24.58 17.31
N ARG A 257 -0.16 24.53 17.31
CA ARG A 257 -0.98 25.38 18.20
C ARG A 257 -0.68 25.16 19.68
N GLN A 258 -0.43 23.92 20.09
CA GLN A 258 -0.02 23.60 21.46
C GLN A 258 1.34 24.25 21.80
N MET A 259 2.31 24.15 20.90
CA MET A 259 3.63 24.76 21.06
C MET A 259 3.59 26.28 21.03
N GLU A 260 2.77 26.87 20.16
CA GLU A 260 2.56 28.32 20.08
C GLU A 260 2.07 28.89 21.42
N ALA A 261 1.14 28.19 22.08
CA ALA A 261 0.67 28.56 23.41
C ALA A 261 1.73 28.33 24.51
N GLU A 262 2.42 27.19 24.51
CA GLU A 262 3.43 26.85 25.53
C GLU A 262 4.64 27.79 25.50
N PHE A 263 5.09 28.16 24.30
CA PHE A 263 6.31 28.95 24.06
C PHE A 263 6.06 30.41 23.67
N GLN A 264 4.80 30.88 23.68
CA GLN A 264 4.41 32.26 23.30
C GLN A 264 4.93 32.68 21.91
N LEU A 265 4.79 31.76 20.94
CA LEU A 265 5.20 31.95 19.55
C LEU A 265 4.01 32.37 18.71
N ARG A 266 4.26 33.02 17.57
CA ARG A 266 3.22 33.45 16.63
C ARG A 266 3.27 32.62 15.35
N PRO A 267 2.12 32.22 14.78
CA PRO A 267 2.08 31.55 13.50
C PRO A 267 2.44 32.53 12.37
N GLY A 268 3.31 32.12 11.47
CA GLY A 268 3.58 32.84 10.23
C GLY A 268 2.55 32.54 9.16
N GLN A 269 2.34 33.50 8.26
CA GLN A 269 1.43 33.37 7.13
C GLN A 269 2.21 33.29 5.82
N CYS A 270 1.83 32.33 4.95
CA CYS A 270 2.43 32.18 3.63
C CYS A 270 1.83 33.20 2.66
N SER A 271 2.69 33.97 1.96
CA SER A 271 2.28 35.09 1.09
C SER A 271 1.62 34.70 -0.26
N GLY A 272 1.35 33.42 -0.53
CA GLY A 272 0.65 32.99 -1.76
C GLY A 272 0.80 31.50 -2.12
N TRP A 273 0.06 31.04 -3.13
CA TRP A 273 0.02 29.61 -3.55
C TRP A 273 1.17 29.18 -4.48
N PHE A 274 1.82 30.10 -5.20
CA PHE A 274 3.02 29.79 -6.00
C PHE A 274 3.70 31.09 -6.50
N GLN A 275 4.97 31.35 -6.16
CA GLN A 275 5.76 32.44 -6.72
C GLN A 275 7.19 31.93 -6.99
N TRP A 276 7.55 31.69 -8.26
CA TRP A 276 8.78 30.97 -8.66
C TRP A 276 10.07 31.56 -8.06
N LYS A 277 10.19 32.89 -7.98
CA LYS A 277 11.32 33.59 -7.34
C LYS A 277 11.41 33.31 -5.83
N LYS A 278 10.30 33.46 -5.10
CA LYS A 278 10.22 33.10 -3.67
C LYS A 278 10.35 31.59 -3.46
N TRP A 279 9.95 30.75 -4.40
CA TRP A 279 10.02 29.30 -4.30
C TRP A 279 11.47 28.79 -4.26
N MET A 280 12.36 29.37 -5.07
CA MET A 280 13.81 29.13 -5.03
C MET A 280 14.50 29.78 -3.83
N GLU A 281 14.09 30.98 -3.44
CA GLU A 281 14.65 31.70 -2.29
C GLU A 281 14.28 31.06 -0.94
N PHE A 282 13.07 30.49 -0.81
CA PHE A 282 12.54 29.91 0.43
C PHE A 282 12.71 28.37 0.56
N GLY A 283 13.77 27.80 -0.03
CA GLY A 283 14.06 26.37 0.11
C GLY A 283 14.55 26.03 1.52
N PRO A 284 14.30 24.79 2.02
CA PRO A 284 14.84 24.30 3.29
C PRO A 284 16.38 24.25 3.31
N ASP A 285 17.05 24.46 2.17
CA ASP A 285 18.51 24.55 2.10
C ASP A 285 18.99 25.97 1.72
N THR A 286 18.22 26.74 0.90
CA THR A 286 18.65 28.05 0.36
C THR A 286 18.45 29.25 1.28
N LEU A 287 17.60 29.16 2.30
CA LEU A 287 17.36 30.27 3.24
C LEU A 287 18.57 30.65 4.15
N GLY A 288 19.73 30.01 3.99
CA GLY A 288 20.90 30.19 4.87
C GLY A 288 21.78 31.39 4.57
N SER A 289 21.64 32.05 3.41
CA SER A 289 22.62 33.05 2.96
C SER A 289 22.13 34.50 2.87
N ARG A 290 20.82 34.77 2.94
CA ARG A 290 20.29 36.16 2.76
C ARG A 290 19.24 36.61 3.75
N VAL A 291 18.58 35.70 4.45
CA VAL A 291 17.67 36.01 5.54
C VAL A 291 18.25 35.34 6.77
N SER A 292 19.24 35.97 7.40
CA SER A 292 19.58 35.62 8.77
C SER A 292 18.36 36.04 9.58
N PRO A 293 17.52 35.12 10.09
CA PRO A 293 16.52 35.53 11.08
C PRO A 293 17.30 36.20 12.21
N LYS A 294 16.79 37.33 12.72
CA LYS A 294 17.39 37.95 13.90
C LYS A 294 17.38 36.92 15.03
N ASN A 295 18.23 37.11 16.04
CA ASN A 295 18.61 36.13 17.07
C ASN A 295 17.45 35.58 17.96
N THR A 296 16.19 35.63 17.56
CA THR A 296 15.01 35.25 18.35
C THR A 296 14.25 34.07 17.75
N VAL A 297 13.86 33.11 18.60
CA VAL A 297 13.18 31.86 18.19
C VAL A 297 11.84 32.14 17.50
N ARG A 298 11.20 33.26 17.86
CA ARG A 298 9.93 33.71 17.31
C ARG A 298 9.99 33.90 15.80
N GLU A 299 11.03 34.55 15.27
CA GLU A 299 11.16 34.80 13.84
C GLU A 299 11.40 33.48 13.08
N CYS A 300 12.25 32.61 13.62
CA CYS A 300 12.48 31.27 13.06
C CYS A 300 11.17 30.44 13.00
N TRP A 301 10.35 30.52 14.05
CA TRP A 301 9.07 29.82 14.11
C TRP A 301 8.04 30.36 13.12
N GLU A 302 7.97 31.68 12.96
CA GLU A 302 7.11 32.32 11.96
C GLU A 302 7.46 31.85 10.54
N VAL A 303 8.75 31.79 10.20
CA VAL A 303 9.20 31.25 8.91
C VAL A 303 8.87 29.76 8.78
N TYR A 304 9.15 28.96 9.81
CA TYR A 304 8.89 27.52 9.82
C TYR A 304 7.40 27.21 9.60
N THR A 305 6.51 27.88 10.32
CA THR A 305 5.05 27.69 10.22
C THR A 305 4.47 28.22 8.91
N ALA A 306 5.01 29.33 8.38
CA ALA A 306 4.65 29.82 7.06
C ALA A 306 4.99 28.79 5.96
N LEU A 307 6.17 28.18 6.04
CA LEU A 307 6.62 27.13 5.11
C LEU A 307 5.78 25.85 5.23
N MET A 308 5.39 25.48 6.45
CA MET A 308 4.54 24.30 6.71
C MET A 308 3.04 24.57 6.50
N SER A 309 2.65 25.77 6.08
CA SER A 309 1.25 26.06 5.69
C SER A 309 0.83 25.21 4.48
N LEU A 310 -0.47 24.88 4.38
CA LEU A 310 -0.98 23.98 3.34
C LEU A 310 -0.65 24.48 1.92
N LYS A 311 -0.67 25.79 1.71
CA LYS A 311 -0.38 26.42 0.41
C LYS A 311 1.10 26.25 0.04
N CYS A 312 1.99 26.66 0.93
CA CYS A 312 3.44 26.59 0.71
C CYS A 312 3.93 25.13 0.62
N ALA A 313 3.58 24.29 1.60
CA ALA A 313 3.98 22.88 1.63
C ALA A 313 3.37 22.11 0.45
N GLY A 314 2.07 22.29 0.17
CA GLY A 314 1.38 21.64 -0.93
C GLY A 314 2.01 21.94 -2.29
N SER A 315 2.33 23.21 -2.56
CA SER A 315 3.00 23.57 -3.82
C SER A 315 4.36 22.88 -4.00
N ARG A 316 5.16 22.77 -2.93
CA ARG A 316 6.48 22.13 -2.98
C ARG A 316 6.38 20.63 -3.17
N VAL A 317 5.49 19.99 -2.41
CA VAL A 317 5.25 18.54 -2.49
C VAL A 317 4.72 18.15 -3.87
N VAL A 318 3.77 18.92 -4.43
CA VAL A 318 3.24 18.68 -5.78
C VAL A 318 4.33 18.85 -6.84
N VAL A 319 5.14 19.91 -6.77
CA VAL A 319 6.25 20.11 -7.72
C VAL A 319 7.29 19.00 -7.60
N GLN A 320 7.68 18.61 -6.39
CA GLN A 320 8.63 17.50 -6.19
C GLN A 320 8.08 16.17 -6.71
N THR A 321 6.80 15.91 -6.48
CA THR A 321 6.11 14.73 -7.00
C THR A 321 6.07 14.73 -8.52
N ALA A 322 5.72 15.85 -9.15
CA ALA A 322 5.72 15.99 -10.59
C ALA A 322 7.13 15.80 -11.18
N VAL A 323 8.15 16.47 -10.60
CA VAL A 323 9.55 16.32 -11.01
C VAL A 323 10.00 14.86 -10.93
N TYR A 324 9.69 14.17 -9.83
CA TYR A 324 10.04 12.76 -9.69
C TYR A 324 9.32 11.89 -10.74
N LEU A 325 8.01 12.09 -10.94
CA LEU A 325 7.26 11.29 -11.90
C LEU A 325 7.73 11.52 -13.35
N PHE A 326 7.95 12.78 -13.75
CA PHE A 326 8.28 13.12 -15.13
C PHE A 326 9.77 13.06 -15.47
N LEU A 327 10.68 13.34 -14.52
CA LEU A 327 12.13 13.33 -14.79
C LEU A 327 12.84 12.05 -14.32
N PHE A 328 12.22 11.26 -13.44
CA PHE A 328 12.82 10.01 -12.95
C PHE A 328 12.00 8.79 -13.33
N ALA A 329 10.76 8.66 -12.86
CA ALA A 329 9.98 7.43 -13.05
C ALA A 329 9.60 7.18 -14.52
N PHE A 330 9.05 8.18 -15.22
CA PHE A 330 8.63 8.04 -16.61
C PHE A 330 9.80 7.73 -17.56
N PRO A 331 10.96 8.41 -17.50
CA PRO A 331 12.12 8.04 -18.31
C PRO A 331 12.64 6.64 -18.01
N ILE A 332 12.64 6.19 -16.75
CA ILE A 332 13.04 4.82 -16.39
C ILE A 332 12.12 3.79 -17.05
N PHE A 333 10.79 3.99 -16.98
CA PHE A 333 9.84 3.09 -17.64
C PHE A 333 9.95 3.15 -19.18
N PHE A 334 10.22 4.33 -19.74
CA PHE A 334 10.39 4.47 -21.18
C PHE A 334 11.67 3.78 -21.70
N LEU A 335 12.77 3.84 -20.94
CA LEU A 335 14.06 3.27 -21.34
C LEU A 335 14.17 1.77 -21.10
N ILE A 336 13.64 1.27 -19.98
CA ILE A 336 13.78 -0.14 -19.55
C ILE A 336 12.53 -0.96 -19.91
N GLY A 337 11.35 -0.34 -19.93
CA GLY A 337 10.07 -1.00 -20.18
C GLY A 337 9.04 -0.75 -19.08
N PHE A 338 7.77 -0.70 -19.51
CA PHE A 338 6.62 -0.61 -18.62
C PHE A 338 6.24 -2.00 -18.07
N PRO A 339 5.79 -2.09 -16.82
CA PRO A 339 5.27 -3.34 -16.28
C PRO A 339 4.02 -3.80 -17.04
N THR A 340 3.93 -5.10 -17.29
CA THR A 340 2.75 -5.72 -17.88
C THR A 340 1.59 -5.76 -16.87
N THR A 341 0.37 -5.72 -17.40
CA THR A 341 -0.86 -5.76 -16.61
C THR A 341 -1.64 -7.00 -17.07
N PRO A 342 -1.76 -8.06 -16.23
CA PRO A 342 -2.41 -9.31 -16.59
C PRO A 342 -3.94 -9.19 -16.55
N CYS A 343 -4.47 -8.12 -17.14
CA CYS A 343 -5.87 -7.74 -17.07
C CYS A 343 -6.60 -8.11 -18.38
N ARG A 344 -7.83 -8.61 -18.25
CA ARG A 344 -8.70 -9.13 -19.31
C ARG A 344 -9.94 -8.25 -19.41
N GLY A 345 -10.24 -7.79 -20.62
CA GLY A 345 -11.37 -6.91 -20.89
C GLY A 345 -11.07 -5.42 -20.67
N GLU A 346 -11.67 -4.57 -21.50
CA GLU A 346 -11.38 -3.14 -21.59
C GLU A 346 -11.63 -2.37 -20.28
N THR A 347 -12.63 -2.81 -19.55
CA THR A 347 -13.13 -2.20 -18.31
C THR A 347 -12.25 -2.49 -17.11
N CYS A 348 -11.71 -3.70 -17.03
CA CYS A 348 -10.64 -4.01 -16.07
C CYS A 348 -9.45 -3.07 -16.32
N PHE A 349 -9.05 -2.86 -17.58
CA PHE A 349 -7.92 -1.97 -17.91
C PHE A 349 -8.20 -0.51 -17.52
N MET A 350 -9.44 -0.05 -17.71
CA MET A 350 -9.85 1.29 -17.31
C MET A 350 -9.75 1.48 -15.79
N TRP A 351 -10.24 0.51 -15.02
CA TRP A 351 -10.16 0.54 -13.56
C TRP A 351 -8.72 0.41 -13.05
N ASP A 352 -7.93 -0.55 -13.55
CA ASP A 352 -6.52 -0.73 -13.20
C ASP A 352 -5.73 0.56 -13.44
N LYS A 353 -5.82 1.17 -14.62
CA LYS A 353 -5.11 2.43 -14.92
C LYS A 353 -5.53 3.56 -13.98
N GLY A 354 -6.83 3.70 -13.72
CA GLY A 354 -7.36 4.75 -12.84
C GLY A 354 -6.91 4.58 -11.38
N ILE A 355 -7.06 3.38 -10.83
CA ILE A 355 -6.70 3.05 -9.45
C ILE A 355 -5.18 3.08 -9.26
N LEU A 356 -4.41 2.54 -10.22
CA LEU A 356 -2.95 2.60 -10.20
C LEU A 356 -2.46 4.05 -10.22
N LEU A 357 -2.99 4.90 -11.11
CA LEU A 357 -2.62 6.31 -11.18
C LEU A 357 -2.94 7.03 -9.86
N LEU A 358 -4.15 6.88 -9.33
CA LEU A 358 -4.57 7.50 -8.07
C LEU A 358 -3.69 7.06 -6.90
N SER A 359 -3.48 5.76 -6.74
CA SER A 359 -2.69 5.19 -5.64
C SER A 359 -1.22 5.60 -5.70
N VAL A 360 -0.61 5.60 -6.90
CA VAL A 360 0.79 6.02 -7.08
C VAL A 360 0.96 7.51 -6.80
N VAL A 361 0.10 8.37 -7.37
CA VAL A 361 0.21 9.83 -7.18
C VAL A 361 0.03 10.19 -5.70
N THR A 362 -0.98 9.63 -5.04
CA THR A 362 -1.24 9.93 -3.62
C THR A 362 -0.17 9.37 -2.68
N MET A 363 0.38 8.18 -2.97
CA MET A 363 1.54 7.64 -2.26
C MET A 363 2.75 8.58 -2.38
N TRP A 364 3.08 9.06 -3.58
CA TRP A 364 4.21 9.96 -3.77
C TRP A 364 4.01 11.32 -3.10
N LEU A 365 2.79 11.87 -3.14
CA LEU A 365 2.44 13.07 -2.38
C LEU A 365 2.67 12.86 -0.87
N LEU A 366 2.31 11.69 -0.33
CA LEU A 366 2.58 11.34 1.07
C LEU A 366 4.08 11.23 1.37
N VAL A 367 4.85 10.52 0.53
CA VAL A 367 6.31 10.37 0.69
C VAL A 367 6.98 11.74 0.70
N PHE A 368 6.73 12.57 -0.31
CA PHE A 368 7.35 13.89 -0.40
C PHE A 368 6.87 14.85 0.70
N PHE A 369 5.62 14.74 1.15
CA PHE A 369 5.16 15.49 2.33
C PHE A 369 5.97 15.13 3.59
N VAL A 370 6.24 13.85 3.82
CA VAL A 370 7.05 13.38 4.96
C VAL A 370 8.51 13.79 4.81
N VAL A 371 9.10 13.65 3.62
CA VAL A 371 10.47 14.12 3.33
C VAL A 371 10.59 15.63 3.54
N TYR A 372 9.58 16.40 3.10
CA TYR A 372 9.55 17.85 3.29
C TYR A 372 9.45 18.21 4.78
N ALA A 373 8.54 17.56 5.51
CA ALA A 373 8.33 17.81 6.93
C ALA A 373 9.57 17.49 7.78
N THR A 374 10.24 16.37 7.50
CA THR A 374 11.46 15.94 8.19
C THR A 374 12.64 16.87 7.90
N ARG A 375 12.86 17.27 6.64
CA ARG A 375 13.91 18.23 6.28
C ARG A 375 13.70 19.60 6.93
N LEU A 376 12.47 20.12 6.88
CA LEU A 376 12.14 21.41 7.48
C LEU A 376 12.31 21.36 9.01
N CYS A 377 11.92 20.25 9.65
CA CYS A 377 12.12 20.04 11.08
C CYS A 377 13.60 19.94 11.46
N ALA A 378 14.40 19.19 10.68
CA ALA A 378 15.84 19.07 10.89
C ALA A 378 16.50 20.46 10.86
N ARG A 379 16.13 21.29 9.88
CA ARG A 379 16.65 22.65 9.79
C ARG A 379 16.26 23.53 10.98
N MET A 380 15.01 23.43 11.45
CA MET A 380 14.56 24.18 12.63
C MET A 380 15.36 23.79 13.87
N VAL A 381 15.59 22.49 14.07
CA VAL A 381 16.43 21.98 15.18
C VAL A 381 17.84 22.53 15.08
N ASP A 382 18.39 22.54 13.87
CA ASP A 382 19.73 23.04 13.60
C ASP A 382 19.84 24.55 13.90
N TRP A 383 18.89 25.37 13.44
CA TRP A 383 18.87 26.81 13.74
C TRP A 383 18.73 27.13 15.22
N VAL A 384 17.82 26.45 15.93
CA VAL A 384 17.55 26.70 17.35
C VAL A 384 18.75 26.30 18.22
N LEU A 385 19.49 25.26 17.85
CA LEU A 385 20.61 24.76 18.63
C LEU A 385 21.98 25.31 18.19
N GLN A 386 22.15 25.76 16.94
CA GLN A 386 23.41 26.35 16.45
C GLN A 386 23.57 27.82 16.84
N ASN A 387 22.55 28.65 16.63
CA ASN A 387 22.71 30.11 16.72
C ASN A 387 22.51 30.67 18.13
N GLY A 388 22.38 29.81 19.16
CA GLY A 388 22.24 30.25 20.55
C GLY A 388 21.06 31.22 20.73
N VAL A 389 19.91 30.87 20.16
CA VAL A 389 18.80 31.79 19.95
C VAL A 389 18.22 32.27 21.29
N GLU A 390 18.00 33.59 21.40
CA GLU A 390 17.40 34.22 22.57
C GLU A 390 15.91 33.90 22.63
N TRP A 391 15.49 33.35 23.77
CA TRP A 391 14.08 33.14 24.07
C TRP A 391 13.49 34.45 24.60
N PRO A 392 12.24 34.81 24.21
CA PRO A 392 11.58 35.98 24.78
C PRO A 392 11.50 35.84 26.30
N SER A 393 11.90 36.90 27.02
CA SER A 393 11.95 36.94 28.49
C SER A 393 10.60 36.50 29.07
N ARG A 394 10.57 35.36 29.74
CA ARG A 394 9.38 34.93 30.49
C ARG A 394 9.34 35.71 31.80
N ASP A 395 8.35 36.59 31.96
CA ASP A 395 8.04 37.19 33.26
C ASP A 395 7.22 36.26 34.18
N THR A 396 6.74 35.10 33.73
CA THR A 396 5.85 34.28 34.58
C THR A 396 5.94 32.77 34.33
N VAL A 397 5.74 32.06 35.43
CA VAL A 397 5.63 30.60 35.65
C VAL A 397 6.95 29.89 36.00
N ARG A 398 7.26 29.92 37.30
CA ARG A 398 7.97 28.87 38.04
C ARG A 398 7.32 27.52 37.68
N GLU A 399 7.91 26.76 36.76
CA GLU A 399 7.57 25.34 36.64
C GLU A 399 8.20 24.56 37.81
N PRO A 400 7.52 23.55 38.39
CA PRO A 400 7.98 22.84 39.60
C PRO A 400 9.36 22.16 39.48
N TRP A 401 9.81 21.90 38.25
CA TRP A 401 11.07 21.22 37.93
C TRP A 401 12.25 22.19 37.75
N PHE A 402 11.99 23.50 37.72
CA PHE A 402 13.02 24.53 37.50
C PHE A 402 13.51 25.09 38.83
N HIS A 403 14.76 24.77 39.19
CA HIS A 403 15.43 25.43 40.30
C HIS A 403 15.79 26.86 39.89
N SER A 404 15.22 27.82 40.62
CA SER A 404 15.28 29.29 40.46
C SER A 404 16.69 29.93 40.43
N SER A 405 17.78 29.17 40.33
CA SER A 405 19.16 29.64 40.50
C SER A 405 20.05 29.48 39.25
N LEU A 406 19.49 29.15 38.08
CA LEU A 406 20.26 28.92 36.86
C LEU A 406 20.54 30.22 36.11
N ASN A 407 21.76 30.36 35.56
CA ASN A 407 22.13 31.44 34.65
C ASN A 407 21.27 31.40 33.38
N ILE A 408 20.95 32.58 32.83
CA ILE A 408 20.07 32.79 31.65
C ILE A 408 20.50 31.94 30.42
N SER A 409 21.81 31.73 30.23
CA SER A 409 22.31 30.89 29.13
C SER A 409 21.97 29.41 29.26
N LEU A 410 21.98 28.86 30.48
CA LEU A 410 21.67 27.45 30.75
C LEU A 410 20.16 27.18 30.59
N THR A 411 19.32 28.12 31.00
CA THR A 411 17.86 28.02 30.82
C THR A 411 17.47 28.08 29.35
N ASN A 412 18.16 28.87 28.53
CA ASN A 412 17.92 28.92 27.08
C ASN A 412 18.23 27.58 26.40
N ILE A 413 19.34 26.93 26.77
CA ILE A 413 19.70 25.61 26.23
C ILE A 413 18.64 24.55 26.58
N GLN A 414 18.17 24.52 27.83
CA GLN A 414 17.14 23.58 28.27
C GLN A 414 15.81 23.81 27.52
N GLN A 415 15.39 25.07 27.32
CA GLN A 415 14.18 25.40 26.57
C GLN A 415 14.30 25.00 25.09
N SER A 416 15.43 25.29 24.47
CA SER A 416 15.75 24.86 23.10
C SER A 416 15.69 23.35 22.94
N LEU A 417 16.24 22.59 23.89
CA LEU A 417 16.19 21.13 23.85
C LEU A 417 14.75 20.60 24.03
N ARG A 418 13.97 21.18 24.96
CA ARG A 418 12.56 20.79 25.19
C ARG A 418 11.71 21.06 23.95
N PHE A 419 11.89 22.23 23.33
CA PHE A 419 11.22 22.62 22.09
C PHE A 419 11.57 21.66 20.93
N CYS A 420 12.86 21.42 20.70
CA CYS A 420 13.33 20.48 19.67
C CYS A 420 12.82 19.05 19.93
N GLY A 421 12.83 18.59 21.19
CA GLY A 421 12.31 17.28 21.56
C GLY A 421 10.82 17.12 21.25
N GLN A 422 9.99 18.12 21.57
CA GLN A 422 8.57 18.09 21.25
C GLN A 422 8.31 18.18 19.73
N LEU A 423 9.05 19.04 19.00
CA LEU A 423 8.88 19.22 17.56
C LEU A 423 9.21 17.92 16.81
N THR A 424 10.34 17.31 17.20
CA THR A 424 10.84 16.10 16.56
C THR A 424 10.00 14.87 16.89
N GLU A 425 9.35 14.81 18.05
CA GLU A 425 8.41 13.75 18.40
C GLU A 425 7.22 13.71 17.45
N VAL A 426 6.65 14.87 17.12
CA VAL A 426 5.50 14.97 16.21
C VAL A 426 5.90 14.52 14.81
N VAL A 427 7.00 15.05 14.29
CA VAL A 427 7.51 14.73 12.95
C VAL A 427 7.99 13.27 12.85
N GLY A 428 8.56 12.72 13.93
CA GLY A 428 8.99 11.33 13.99
C GLY A 428 7.85 10.33 13.76
N THR A 429 6.62 10.65 14.21
CA THR A 429 5.45 9.77 13.97
C THR A 429 4.97 9.76 12.51
N LEU A 430 5.30 10.76 11.71
CA LEU A 430 4.91 10.84 10.29
C LEU A 430 5.77 9.95 9.40
N ILE A 431 7.00 9.63 9.83
CA ILE A 431 7.98 8.84 9.07
C ILE A 431 7.44 7.43 8.78
N TYR A 432 6.53 6.90 9.59
CA TYR A 432 5.99 5.55 9.45
C TYR A 432 4.96 5.41 8.32
N TYR A 433 4.24 6.48 7.98
CA TYR A 433 3.11 6.38 7.04
C TYR A 433 3.51 5.90 5.64
N PRO A 434 4.61 6.41 5.02
CA PRO A 434 5.04 5.95 3.72
C PRO A 434 5.42 4.46 3.69
N PHE A 435 6.05 3.93 4.74
CA PHE A 435 6.44 2.51 4.80
C PHE A 435 5.23 1.57 4.74
N ILE A 436 4.14 1.93 5.42
CA ILE A 436 2.89 1.14 5.41
C ILE A 436 2.33 1.11 3.99
N ILE A 437 2.26 2.27 3.31
CA ILE A 437 1.70 2.35 1.96
C ILE A 437 2.58 1.61 0.95
N VAL A 438 3.91 1.78 1.03
CA VAL A 438 4.85 1.06 0.17
C VAL A 438 4.72 -0.45 0.37
N LEU A 439 4.58 -0.94 1.61
CA LEU A 439 4.36 -2.36 1.86
C LEU A 439 3.08 -2.87 1.20
N VAL A 440 1.95 -2.15 1.35
CA VAL A 440 0.68 -2.52 0.72
C VAL A 440 0.82 -2.55 -0.81
N MET A 441 1.50 -1.56 -1.40
CA MET A 441 1.75 -1.50 -2.84
C MET A 441 2.64 -2.66 -3.32
N ILE A 442 3.66 -3.04 -2.55
CA ILE A 442 4.52 -4.19 -2.87
C ILE A 442 3.72 -5.50 -2.80
N VAL A 443 2.93 -5.71 -1.74
CA VAL A 443 2.06 -6.90 -1.61
C VAL A 443 1.04 -6.98 -2.75
N SER A 444 0.52 -5.84 -3.20
CA SER A 444 -0.41 -5.78 -4.34
C SER A 444 0.21 -6.29 -5.65
N ARG A 445 1.54 -6.31 -5.75
CA ARG A 445 2.30 -6.80 -6.93
C ARG A 445 2.81 -8.23 -6.75
N SER A 446 2.31 -8.97 -5.76
CA SER A 446 2.67 -10.37 -5.58
C SER A 446 2.15 -11.23 -6.72
N SER A 447 3.02 -12.13 -7.21
CA SER A 447 2.65 -13.22 -8.11
C SER A 447 1.61 -14.17 -7.51
N PHE A 448 1.25 -14.04 -6.22
CA PHE A 448 0.21 -14.84 -5.59
C PHE A 448 -1.20 -14.54 -6.13
N PHE A 449 -1.51 -13.28 -6.47
CA PHE A 449 -2.86 -12.88 -6.89
C PHE A 449 -3.09 -13.05 -8.39
N ASP A 450 -2.10 -12.70 -9.20
CA ASP A 450 -2.09 -12.87 -10.65
C ASP A 450 -0.63 -12.87 -11.15
N ASP A 451 -0.40 -13.05 -12.46
CA ASP A 451 0.92 -13.05 -13.10
C ASP A 451 1.53 -11.63 -13.22
N TRP A 452 1.66 -10.96 -12.07
CA TRP A 452 2.29 -9.65 -11.99
C TRP A 452 3.80 -9.76 -12.23
N ASP A 453 4.29 -8.99 -13.20
CA ASP A 453 5.69 -8.85 -13.47
C ASP A 453 6.38 -7.86 -12.51
N LEU A 454 7.66 -8.11 -12.26
CA LEU A 454 8.52 -7.24 -11.45
C LEU A 454 9.74 -6.82 -12.29
N PRO A 455 9.55 -5.98 -13.32
CA PRO A 455 10.66 -5.50 -14.13
C PRO A 455 11.62 -4.66 -13.30
N ILE A 456 12.89 -4.61 -13.73
CA ILE A 456 13.95 -3.82 -13.07
C ILE A 456 13.53 -2.34 -12.94
N SER A 457 12.81 -1.80 -13.92
CA SER A 457 12.27 -0.44 -13.87
C SER A 457 11.42 -0.19 -12.63
N LEU A 458 10.52 -1.14 -12.31
CA LEU A 458 9.66 -1.06 -11.14
C LEU A 458 10.47 -1.23 -9.84
N LEU A 459 11.44 -2.14 -9.81
CA LEU A 459 12.35 -2.31 -8.67
C LEU A 459 13.15 -1.04 -8.37
N LEU A 460 13.63 -0.33 -9.40
CA LEU A 460 14.33 0.94 -9.23
C LEU A 460 13.41 2.03 -8.65
N VAL A 461 12.17 2.13 -9.13
CA VAL A 461 11.19 3.09 -8.62
C VAL A 461 10.83 2.78 -7.16
N ILE A 462 10.50 1.53 -6.83
CA ILE A 462 10.21 1.09 -5.45
C ILE A 462 11.43 1.29 -4.55
N GLY A 463 12.61 0.89 -5.00
CA GLY A 463 13.87 1.03 -4.28
C GLY A 463 14.20 2.49 -3.97
N SER A 464 13.98 3.39 -4.94
CA SER A 464 14.18 4.83 -4.72
C SER A 464 13.18 5.42 -3.71
N ASN A 465 11.93 4.93 -3.68
CA ASN A 465 10.93 5.35 -2.70
C ASN A 465 11.34 4.96 -1.27
N ILE A 466 11.69 3.68 -1.08
CA ILE A 466 12.22 3.18 0.21
C ILE A 466 13.49 3.94 0.60
N GLY A 467 14.39 4.13 -0.37
CA GLY A 467 15.63 4.89 -0.19
C GLY A 467 15.40 6.32 0.29
N LEU A 468 14.44 7.05 -0.30
CA LEU A 468 14.06 8.40 0.13
C LEU A 468 13.47 8.40 1.54
N ALA A 469 12.61 7.44 1.87
CA ALA A 469 12.04 7.31 3.21
C ALA A 469 13.13 7.05 4.27
N ILE A 470 14.03 6.09 4.02
CA ILE A 470 15.17 5.78 4.90
C ILE A 470 16.11 6.97 5.01
N PHE A 471 16.49 7.59 3.88
CA PHE A 471 17.37 8.75 3.86
C PHE A 471 16.79 9.90 4.70
N SER A 472 15.50 10.20 4.56
CA SER A 472 14.84 11.24 5.36
C SER A 472 14.89 10.94 6.87
N ALA A 473 14.70 9.68 7.26
CA ALA A 473 14.75 9.25 8.65
C ALA A 473 16.18 9.34 9.23
N LEU A 474 17.18 8.90 8.46
CA LEU A 474 18.59 8.96 8.84
C LEU A 474 19.08 10.40 8.94
N HIS A 475 18.80 11.23 7.93
CA HIS A 475 19.17 12.64 7.90
C HIS A 475 18.57 13.37 9.12
N PHE A 476 17.27 13.19 9.34
CA PHE A 476 16.56 13.79 10.48
C PHE A 476 17.22 13.45 11.84
N ARG A 477 17.64 12.19 11.99
CA ARG A 477 18.31 11.72 13.21
C ARG A 477 19.74 12.25 13.33
N GLN A 478 20.51 12.21 12.26
CA GLN A 478 21.87 12.74 12.23
C GLN A 478 21.88 14.23 12.61
N THR A 479 20.93 15.02 12.11
CA THR A 479 20.82 16.44 12.50
C THR A 479 20.54 16.60 13.99
N ALA A 480 19.64 15.80 14.58
CA ALA A 480 19.36 15.85 16.01
C ALA A 480 20.57 15.43 16.86
N GLU A 481 21.25 14.34 16.51
CA GLU A 481 22.44 13.83 17.21
C GLU A 481 23.62 14.81 17.12
N ASN A 482 23.87 15.36 15.92
CA ASN A 482 24.90 16.38 15.70
C ASN A 482 24.60 17.63 16.53
N ALA A 483 23.34 18.06 16.59
CA ALA A 483 22.94 19.20 17.40
C ALA A 483 23.12 18.92 18.90
N ARG A 484 22.81 17.71 19.39
CA ARG A 484 23.11 17.30 20.78
C ARG A 484 24.62 17.35 21.06
N GLY A 485 25.43 16.81 20.15
CA GLY A 485 26.90 16.81 20.28
C GLY A 485 27.48 18.23 20.41
N ARG A 486 26.96 19.18 19.63
CA ARG A 486 27.38 20.59 19.70
C ARG A 486 27.01 21.25 21.03
N VAL A 487 25.78 21.03 21.51
CA VAL A 487 25.35 21.55 22.83
C VAL A 487 26.22 20.99 23.96
N LEU A 488 26.58 19.70 23.89
CA LEU A 488 27.47 19.09 24.89
C LEU A 488 28.89 19.66 24.83
N ASN A 489 29.42 19.92 23.63
CA ASN A 489 30.73 20.57 23.47
C ASN A 489 30.72 21.98 24.07
N GLU A 490 29.68 22.78 23.80
CA GLU A 490 29.53 24.12 24.36
C GLU A 490 29.42 24.11 25.89
N LEU A 491 28.63 23.18 26.45
CA LEU A 491 28.53 22.98 27.90
C LEU A 491 29.86 22.53 28.51
N SER A 492 30.62 21.67 27.83
CA SER A 492 31.95 21.24 28.29
C SER A 492 32.97 22.39 28.29
N PHE A 493 32.88 23.30 27.32
CA PHE A 493 33.68 24.52 27.27
C PHE A 493 33.30 25.50 28.39
N MET A 494 32.00 25.67 28.66
CA MET A 494 31.54 26.46 29.82
C MET A 494 31.99 25.85 31.16
N LEU A 495 32.08 24.52 31.25
CA LEU A 495 32.55 23.83 32.45
C LEU A 495 34.04 24.10 32.71
N SER A 496 34.87 24.04 31.66
CA SER A 496 36.32 24.27 31.76
C SER A 496 36.68 25.72 32.06
N THR A 497 35.91 26.69 31.56
CA THR A 497 36.12 28.12 31.77
C THR A 497 35.52 28.66 33.08
N SER A 498 34.63 27.92 33.74
CA SER A 498 34.03 28.38 35.01
C SER A 498 34.97 28.19 36.21
N SER A 499 35.10 29.22 37.07
CA SER A 499 35.96 29.20 38.26
C SER A 499 35.22 28.88 39.58
N GLY A 500 33.88 28.85 39.59
CA GLY A 500 33.07 28.61 40.80
C GLY A 500 32.50 27.20 40.93
N SER A 501 32.61 26.59 42.12
CA SER A 501 32.11 25.23 42.43
C SER A 501 30.61 25.08 42.16
N THR A 502 29.80 26.09 42.51
CA THR A 502 28.36 26.11 42.30
C THR A 502 28.00 26.16 40.80
N ARG A 503 28.74 26.93 40.00
CA ARG A 503 28.53 27.05 38.54
C ARG A 503 28.95 25.76 37.82
N LYS A 504 30.05 25.12 38.24
CA LYS A 504 30.45 23.79 37.74
C LYS A 504 29.38 22.74 38.03
N ALA A 505 28.85 22.70 39.25
CA ALA A 505 27.78 21.76 39.63
C ALA A 505 26.51 21.97 38.79
N GLN A 506 26.14 23.23 38.51
CA GLN A 506 24.99 23.55 37.66
C GLN A 506 25.19 23.11 36.20
N VAL A 507 26.34 23.42 35.60
CA VAL A 507 26.66 23.00 34.23
C VAL A 507 26.69 21.48 34.12
N GLN A 508 27.27 20.79 35.10
CA GLN A 508 27.33 19.32 35.11
C GLN A 508 25.96 18.67 35.24
N LYS A 509 25.03 19.29 35.99
CA LYS A 509 23.63 18.87 36.03
C LYS A 509 22.94 19.03 34.67
N VAL A 510 23.17 20.14 33.97
CA VAL A 510 22.60 20.33 32.62
C VAL A 510 23.20 19.35 31.60
N ILE A 511 24.50 19.06 31.68
CA ILE A 511 25.15 18.04 30.84
C ILE A 511 24.49 16.67 31.04
N SER A 512 24.28 16.25 32.30
CA SER A 512 23.64 14.95 32.56
C SER A 512 22.18 14.91 32.12
N GLU A 513 21.45 16.02 32.22
CA GLU A 513 20.09 16.15 31.67
C GLU A 513 20.07 16.03 30.13
N VAL A 514 20.99 16.71 29.43
CA VAL A 514 21.10 16.65 27.96
C VAL A 514 21.48 15.24 27.48
N GLN A 515 22.42 14.58 28.17
CA GLN A 515 22.83 13.20 27.85
C GLN A 515 21.69 12.19 28.03
N ASN A 516 20.87 12.37 29.07
CA ASN A 516 19.75 11.49 29.38
C ASN A 516 18.43 11.92 28.71
N PHE A 517 18.44 12.93 27.84
CA PHE A 517 17.24 13.41 27.16
C PHE A 517 16.81 12.43 26.05
N ARG A 518 15.71 11.70 26.28
CA ARG A 518 15.21 10.63 25.39
C ARG A 518 13.90 10.97 24.65
N LYS A 519 13.66 12.24 24.31
CA LYS A 519 12.41 12.66 23.67
C LYS A 519 12.56 12.85 22.16
N GLY A 520 11.58 12.41 21.38
CA GLY A 520 11.54 12.61 19.92
C GLY A 520 12.74 11.99 19.20
N ALA A 521 13.42 12.77 18.36
CA ALA A 521 14.58 12.30 17.57
C ALA A 521 15.82 11.96 18.42
N PHE A 522 15.87 12.36 19.70
CA PHE A 522 16.99 12.12 20.61
C PHE A 522 16.95 10.72 21.29
N SER A 523 15.93 9.91 21.00
CA SER A 523 15.81 8.53 21.51
C SER A 523 16.59 7.51 20.67
N PRO A 524 17.18 6.45 21.27
CA PRO A 524 17.82 5.34 20.54
C PRO A 524 16.91 4.69 19.49
N PHE A 525 17.46 4.38 18.31
CA PHE A 525 16.72 3.85 17.15
C PHE A 525 16.07 2.49 17.43
N ALA A 526 16.77 1.62 18.17
CA ALA A 526 16.34 0.28 18.51
C ALA A 526 15.23 0.21 19.58
N GLU A 527 14.97 1.31 20.29
CA GLU A 527 13.96 1.37 21.34
C GLU A 527 12.57 1.79 20.82
N GLN A 528 12.47 2.22 19.55
CA GLN A 528 11.19 2.61 18.97
C GLN A 528 10.40 1.36 18.51
N PRO A 529 9.32 0.97 19.20
CA PRO A 529 8.63 -0.31 18.99
C PRO A 529 8.00 -0.45 17.60
N ILE A 530 7.61 0.68 16.99
CA ILE A 530 6.96 0.73 15.68
C ILE A 530 7.96 0.37 14.56
N LEU A 531 9.23 0.75 14.72
CA LEU A 531 10.29 0.48 13.74
C LEU A 531 10.64 -1.01 13.72
N LYS A 532 10.70 -1.67 14.89
CA LYS A 532 10.82 -3.14 14.99
C LYS A 532 9.63 -3.85 14.34
N ALA A 533 8.41 -3.36 14.59
CA ALA A 533 7.19 -3.99 14.10
C ALA A 533 7.05 -3.94 12.56
N PHE A 534 7.57 -2.89 11.90
CA PHE A 534 7.46 -2.74 10.44
C PHE A 534 8.72 -3.12 9.66
N ALA A 535 9.92 -2.80 10.16
CA ALA A 535 11.16 -3.10 9.44
C ALA A 535 11.41 -4.61 9.31
N ILE A 536 10.94 -5.42 10.27
CA ILE A 536 11.11 -6.87 10.25
C ILE A 536 10.23 -7.51 9.14
N PRO A 537 8.91 -7.27 9.06
CA PRO A 537 8.10 -7.79 7.96
C PRO A 537 8.45 -7.20 6.58
N SER A 538 8.70 -5.90 6.49
CA SER A 538 8.97 -5.25 5.19
C SER A 538 10.35 -5.61 4.63
N GLY A 539 11.37 -5.69 5.50
CA GLY A 539 12.71 -6.14 5.11
C GLY A 539 12.74 -7.62 4.72
N GLY A 540 12.01 -8.47 5.47
CA GLY A 540 11.88 -9.89 5.16
C GLY A 540 11.16 -10.16 3.84
N TYR A 541 10.04 -9.48 3.59
CA TYR A 541 9.29 -9.65 2.34
C TYR A 541 10.05 -9.07 1.13
N PHE A 542 10.74 -7.93 1.29
CA PHE A 542 11.59 -7.39 0.23
C PHE A 542 12.76 -8.31 -0.11
N LEU A 543 13.42 -8.88 0.91
CA LEU A 543 14.47 -9.87 0.70
C LEU A 543 13.92 -11.13 0.01
N MET A 544 12.73 -11.59 0.38
CA MET A 544 12.05 -12.72 -0.26
C MET A 544 11.78 -12.44 -1.75
N ILE A 545 11.24 -11.26 -2.08
CA ILE A 545 11.02 -10.85 -3.47
C ILE A 545 12.34 -10.75 -4.24
N PHE A 546 13.38 -10.21 -3.62
CA PHE A 546 14.68 -10.08 -4.26
C PHE A 546 15.32 -11.46 -4.53
N ILE A 547 15.16 -12.41 -3.60
CA ILE A 547 15.59 -13.80 -3.79
C ILE A 547 14.75 -14.49 -4.88
N GLU A 548 13.43 -14.28 -4.89
CA GLU A 548 12.55 -14.82 -5.92
C GLU A 548 12.93 -14.29 -7.30
N TYR A 549 13.26 -13.00 -7.40
CA TYR A 549 13.72 -12.38 -8.64
C TYR A 549 15.06 -12.95 -9.12
N LEU A 550 16.02 -13.20 -8.22
CA LEU A 550 17.29 -13.83 -8.57
C LEU A 550 17.15 -15.33 -8.92
N GLY A 551 16.07 -15.97 -8.47
CA GLY A 551 15.79 -17.38 -8.70
C GLY A 551 14.94 -17.66 -9.94
N ARG A 552 14.33 -16.63 -10.55
CA ARG A 552 13.70 -16.69 -11.88
C ARG A 552 14.77 -16.52 -12.95
#